data_AF-A0A520HIN6-F1
#
_entry.id   AF-A0A520HIN6-F1
#
_cell.length_a   1.000
_cell.length_b   1.000
_cell.length_c   1.000
_cell.angle_alpha   90.00
_cell.angle_beta   90.00
_cell.angle_gamma   90.00
#
_symmetry.space_group_name_H-M   'P 1'
#
loop_
_entity.id
_entity.type
_entity.pdbx_description
1 polymer ?
#
loop_
_entity_poly.entity_id
_entity_poly.type
_entity_poly.pdbx_seq_one_letter_code
_entity_poly.pdbx_strand_id
1 'polypeptide(L)' 'MQTIGVIGAGQMGAGIAQVSAQAGYRVLLADVSLEAAEKGKAG' A
#
# COMPACT_ATOMS: atom_id res chain seq x y z
N MET A 1 -13.67 10.37 7.13
CA MET A 1 -13.08 9.26 6.35
C MET A 1 -11.69 8.99 6.91
N GLN A 2 -11.44 7.84 7.54
CA GLN A 2 -10.10 7.49 8.05
C GLN A 2 -9.24 6.99 6.87
N THR A 3 -7.97 7.40 6.82
CA THR A 3 -7.00 6.99 5.77
C THR A 3 -5.94 6.09 6.41
N ILE A 4 -5.62 4.97 5.78
CA ILE A 4 -4.59 4.03 6.23
C ILE A 4 -3.29 4.34 5.47
N GLY A 5 -2.20 4.55 6.21
CA GLY A 5 -0.85 4.67 5.65
C GLY A 5 -0.08 3.36 5.82
N VAL A 6 0.48 2.83 4.74
CA VAL A 6 1.33 1.64 4.75
C VAL A 6 2.73 2.05 4.32
N ILE A 7 3.72 1.78 5.19
CA ILE A 7 5.13 2.12 4.96
C ILE A 7 5.89 0.83 4.61
N GLY A 8 6.48 0.82 3.42
CA GLY A 8 7.07 -0.35 2.78
C GLY A 8 6.10 -1.00 1.80
N ALA A 9 6.57 -1.26 0.59
CA ALA A 9 5.84 -1.84 -0.54
C ALA A 9 6.43 -3.20 -0.99
N GLY A 10 7.19 -3.86 -0.10
CA GLY A 10 7.55 -5.27 -0.24
C GLY A 10 6.33 -6.19 -0.06
N GLN A 11 6.53 -7.51 -0.14
CA GLN A 11 5.44 -8.51 -0.16
C GLN A 11 4.38 -8.29 0.94
N MET A 12 4.78 -8.06 2.19
CA MET A 12 3.84 -7.85 3.28
C MET A 12 3.10 -6.51 3.17
N GLY A 13 3.81 -5.42 2.87
CA GLY A 13 3.23 -4.09 2.80
C GLY A 13 2.23 -3.95 1.63
N ALA A 14 2.57 -4.50 0.47
CA ALA A 14 1.67 -4.63 -0.67
C ALA A 14 0.38 -5.38 -0.28
N GLY A 15 0.50 -6.54 0.35
CA GLY A 15 -0.65 -7.33 0.80
C GLY A 15 -1.52 -6.60 1.83
N ILE A 16 -0.92 -5.91 2.81
CA ILE A 16 -1.65 -5.09 3.79
C ILE A 16 -2.42 -3.96 3.11
N ALA A 17 -1.78 -3.27 2.15
CA ALA A 17 -2.40 -2.20 1.39
C ALA A 17 -3.58 -2.72 0.56
N GLN A 18 -3.41 -3.87 -0.10
CA GLN A 18 -4.43 -4.52 -0.90
C GLN A 18 -5.67 -4.90 -0.07
N VAL A 19 -5.50 -5.64 1.04
CA VAL A 19 -6.65 -6.06 1.86
C VAL A 19 -7.36 -4.88 2.52
N SER A 20 -6.60 -3.83 2.89
CA SER A 20 -7.17 -2.59 3.43
C SER A 20 -7.99 -1.84 2.37
N ALA A 21 -7.48 -1.75 1.13
CA ALA A 21 -8.21 -1.14 0.03
C ALA A 21 -9.46 -1.93 -0.34
N GLN A 22 -9.38 -3.27 -0.36
CA GLN A 22 -10.52 -4.16 -0.59
C GLN A 22 -11.61 -4.04 0.48
N ALA A 23 -11.22 -3.74 1.73
CA ALA A 23 -12.15 -3.45 2.82
C ALA A 23 -12.80 -2.04 2.72
N GLY A 24 -12.48 -1.26 1.69
CA GLY A 24 -13.08 0.05 1.42
C GLY A 24 -12.36 1.24 2.06
N TYR A 25 -11.17 1.03 2.64
CA TYR A 25 -10.38 2.13 3.18
C TYR A 25 -9.64 2.88 2.08
N ARG A 26 -9.47 4.19 2.25
CA ARG A 26 -8.49 4.95 1.49
C ARG A 26 -7.10 4.58 2.00
N VAL A 27 -6.24 4.09 1.11
CA VAL A 27 -4.89 3.64 1.45
C VAL A 27 -3.84 4.51 0.76
N LEU A 28 -2.82 4.92 1.50
CA LEU A 28 -1.60 5.53 0.99
C LEU A 28 -0.45 4.52 1.20
N LEU A 29 0.15 4.06 0.11
CA LEU A 29 1.32 3.18 0.13
C LEU A 29 2.57 4.01 -0.16
N ALA A 30 3.57 3.95 0.72
CA ALA A 30 4.82 4.67 0.58
C ALA A 30 6.02 3.72 0.70
N ASP A 31 7.06 3.97 -0.09
CA ASP A 31 8.35 3.30 -0.01
C ASP A 31 9.47 4.33 -0.26
N VAL A 32 10.73 3.93 -0.12
CA VAL A 32 11.91 4.79 -0.29
C VAL A 32 12.03 5.37 -1.71
N SER A 33 11.40 4.74 -2.70
CA SER A 33 11.28 5.25 -4.06
C SER A 33 9.86 5.06 -4.59
N LEU A 34 9.45 5.96 -5.49
CA LEU A 34 8.14 5.85 -6.15
C LEU A 34 8.04 4.57 -6.97
N GLU A 35 9.14 4.12 -7.58
CA GLU A 35 9.20 2.86 -8.34
C GLU A 35 8.88 1.65 -7.46
N ALA A 36 9.45 1.58 -6.25
CA ALA A 36 9.17 0.50 -5.31
C ALA A 36 7.70 0.52 -4.85
N ALA A 37 7.15 1.71 -4.58
CA ALA A 37 5.75 1.87 -4.21
C ALA A 37 4.78 1.44 -5.35
N GLU A 38 5.05 1.84 -6.60
CA GLU A 38 4.22 1.44 -7.75
C GLU A 38 4.35 -0.07 -8.04
N LYS A 39 5.55 -0.65 -7.88
CA LYS A 39 5.72 -2.10 -8.00
C LYS A 39 4.90 -2.87 -6.96
N GLY A 40 4.91 -2.45 -5.71
CA GLY A 40 4.11 -3.08 -4.65
C GLY A 40 2.61 -2.86 -4.82
N LYS A 41 2.19 -1.76 -5.44
CA LYS A 41 0.77 -1.49 -5.76
C LYS A 41 0.25 -2.33 -6.93
N ALA A 42 1.13 -2.73 -7.86
CA ALA A 42 0.77 -3.51 -9.04
C ALA A 42 0.66 -5.03 -8.78
N GLY A 43 1.26 -5.54 -7.69
CA GLY A 43 1.25 -6.94 -7.31
C GLY A 43 0.11 -7.27 -6.35
#